data_AF-N2BVR4-F1
#
_entry.id   AF-N2BVR4-F1
#
_cell.length_a   1.000
_cell.length_b   1.000
_cell.length_c   1.000
_cell.angle_alpha   90.00
_cell.angle_beta   90.00
_cell.angle_gamma   90.00
#
_symmetry.space_group_name_H-M   'P 1'
#
loop_
_entity.id
_entity.type
_entity.pdbx_description
1 polymer ?
#
loop_
_entity_poly.entity_id
_entity_poly.type
_entity_poly.pdbx_seq_one_letter_code
_entity_poly.pdbx_strand_id
1 'polypeptide(L)'
;MSYSIDASGYLDLSKCYKGLGCDLFLASSLSKEFYFSELQNLIAWDGTHIINLQYESTWWHLVSRHEMGREKMNPLTHLDLERVKRLPLLKQVLLGNVAADVYKQTNKKGKIDVVQLVIDPKNENYLVLLGLVGNEYIIRSAYPSDSNYVNKVKKRSVFTSKIRP
;
A
#
# COMPACT_ATOMS: atom_id res chain seq x y z
N MET A 1 5.16 -17.72 12.66
CA MET A 1 5.34 -16.54 11.80
C MET A 1 6.81 -16.14 11.84
N SER A 2 7.42 -15.94 10.68
CA SER A 2 8.85 -15.57 10.58
C SER A 2 9.09 -14.05 10.60
N TYR A 3 8.04 -13.26 10.38
CA TYR A 3 8.08 -11.79 10.43
C TYR A 3 7.74 -11.23 11.82
N SER A 4 8.18 -9.99 12.07
CA SER A 4 7.82 -9.17 13.23
C SER A 4 7.39 -7.77 12.79
N ILE A 5 6.68 -7.05 13.66
CA ILE A 5 6.32 -5.65 13.48
C ILE A 5 7.15 -4.82 14.46
N ASP A 6 7.77 -3.75 13.99
CA ASP A 6 8.58 -2.87 14.82
C ASP A 6 7.71 -1.93 15.70
N ALA A 7 8.36 -1.19 16.60
CA ALA A 7 7.67 -0.24 17.49
C ALA A 7 6.98 0.93 16.75
N SER A 8 7.28 1.13 15.47
CA SER A 8 6.62 2.13 14.61
C SER A 8 5.44 1.56 13.82
N GLY A 9 5.15 0.26 13.94
CA GLY A 9 4.08 -0.40 13.19
C GLY A 9 4.49 -0.79 11.77
N TYR A 10 5.79 -0.88 11.47
CA TYR A 10 6.31 -1.33 10.18
C TYR A 10 6.79 -2.77 10.24
N LEU A 11 6.88 -3.43 9.07
CA LEU A 11 7.46 -4.75 8.98
C LEU A 11 8.93 -4.64 9.37
N ASP A 12 9.32 -5.38 10.40
CA ASP A 12 10.67 -5.36 10.94
C ASP A 12 11.62 -6.13 10.00
N LEU A 13 12.45 -5.35 9.30
CA LEU A 13 13.48 -5.86 8.39
C LEU A 13 14.87 -5.90 9.02
N SER A 14 15.01 -5.68 10.34
CA SER A 14 16.32 -5.64 11.01
C SER A 14 17.18 -6.87 10.72
N LYS A 15 16.57 -8.05 10.68
CA LYS A 15 17.23 -9.33 10.36
C LYS A 15 17.71 -9.44 8.91
N CYS A 16 17.17 -8.62 8.00
CA CYS A 16 17.60 -8.57 6.61
C CYS A 16 18.90 -7.78 6.44
N TYR A 17 19.24 -6.87 7.36
CA TYR A 17 20.45 -6.07 7.25
C TYR A 17 21.67 -6.82 7.81
N LYS A 18 22.72 -6.96 6.99
CA LYS A 18 24.02 -7.52 7.36
C LYS A 18 25.10 -6.51 6.96
N GLY A 19 25.54 -5.71 7.92
CA GLY A 19 26.44 -4.57 7.64
C GLY A 19 25.74 -3.51 6.81
N LEU A 20 26.35 -3.09 5.69
CA LEU A 20 25.78 -2.09 4.78
C LEU A 20 24.81 -2.68 3.74
N GLY A 21 24.67 -4.00 3.68
CA GLY A 21 23.81 -4.70 2.72
C GLY A 21 22.49 -5.15 3.34
N CYS A 22 21.45 -5.22 2.50
CA CYS A 22 20.16 -5.85 2.84
C CYS A 22 19.98 -7.14 2.04
N ASP A 23 19.62 -8.22 2.73
CA ASP A 23 19.20 -9.49 2.13
C ASP A 23 17.79 -9.33 1.55
N LEU A 24 17.72 -9.01 0.26
CA LEU A 24 16.47 -8.76 -0.45
C LEU A 24 15.63 -10.03 -0.64
N PHE A 25 16.25 -11.22 -0.65
CA PHE A 25 15.51 -12.48 -0.69
C PHE A 25 14.81 -12.74 0.63
N LEU A 26 15.48 -12.50 1.76
CA LEU A 26 14.86 -12.59 3.07
C LEU A 26 13.75 -11.56 3.23
N ALA A 27 13.98 -10.29 2.86
CA ALA A 27 12.95 -9.25 2.92
C ALA A 27 11.73 -9.59 2.07
N SER A 28 11.96 -10.12 0.85
CA SER A 28 10.90 -10.62 -0.02
C SER A 28 10.09 -11.73 0.65
N SER A 29 10.76 -12.76 1.21
CA SER A 29 10.08 -13.86 1.89
C SER A 29 9.25 -13.41 3.09
N LEU A 30 9.80 -12.53 3.95
CA LEU A 30 9.07 -12.01 5.12
C LEU A 30 7.83 -11.22 4.69
N SER A 31 7.98 -10.38 3.67
CA SER A 31 6.87 -9.57 3.14
C SER A 31 5.77 -10.41 2.50
N LYS A 32 6.15 -11.50 1.82
CA LYS A 32 5.22 -12.44 1.20
C LYS A 32 4.43 -13.18 2.28
N GLU A 33 5.10 -13.67 3.31
CA GLU A 33 4.44 -14.33 4.44
C GLU A 33 3.45 -13.38 5.12
N PHE A 34 3.85 -12.13 5.41
CA PHE A 34 2.95 -11.12 5.96
C PHE A 34 1.74 -10.89 5.05
N TYR A 35 1.97 -10.67 3.75
CA TYR A 35 0.89 -10.40 2.80
C TYR A 35 -0.16 -11.51 2.75
N PHE A 36 0.26 -12.76 2.65
CA PHE A 36 -0.68 -13.88 2.55
C PHE A 36 -1.32 -14.28 3.88
N SER A 37 -0.72 -13.91 5.02
CA SER A 37 -1.34 -14.14 6.33
C SER A 37 -2.27 -13.01 6.78
N GLU A 38 -1.95 -11.75 6.46
CA GLU A 38 -2.55 -10.59 7.11
C GLU A 38 -3.41 -9.71 6.21
N LEU A 39 -3.22 -9.79 4.88
CA LEU A 39 -3.92 -8.94 3.93
C LEU A 39 -5.04 -9.68 3.18
N GLN A 40 -5.48 -10.84 3.67
CA GLN A 40 -6.56 -11.60 3.03
C GLN A 40 -7.94 -11.18 3.56
N ASN A 41 -8.95 -11.23 2.70
CA ASN A 41 -10.37 -11.00 3.05
C ASN A 41 -10.63 -9.69 3.81
N LEU A 42 -9.90 -8.62 3.47
CA LEU A 42 -10.06 -7.33 4.13
C LEU A 42 -11.37 -6.65 3.72
N ILE A 43 -12.01 -6.02 4.70
CA ILE A 43 -13.12 -5.10 4.52
C ILE A 43 -12.59 -3.71 4.82
N ALA A 44 -12.75 -2.79 3.88
CA ALA A 44 -12.29 -1.42 4.02
C ALA A 44 -13.06 -0.66 5.11
N TRP A 45 -12.53 0.48 5.54
CA TRP A 45 -13.12 1.36 6.55
C TRP A 45 -14.58 1.76 6.32
N ASP A 46 -15.06 1.71 5.07
CA ASP A 46 -16.43 2.05 4.67
C ASP A 46 -17.34 0.82 4.48
N GLY A 47 -16.88 -0.38 4.86
CA GLY A 47 -17.61 -1.64 4.71
C GLY A 47 -17.45 -2.31 3.35
N THR A 48 -16.67 -1.74 2.43
CA THR A 48 -16.46 -2.30 1.09
C THR A 48 -15.42 -3.43 1.10
N HIS A 49 -15.72 -4.56 0.46
CA HIS A 49 -14.75 -5.65 0.32
C HIS A 49 -13.55 -5.26 -0.56
N ILE A 50 -12.37 -5.75 -0.20
CA ILE A 50 -11.15 -5.62 -1.00
C ILE A 50 -10.80 -6.99 -1.62
N ILE A 51 -10.77 -7.04 -2.95
CA ILE A 51 -10.55 -8.27 -3.72
C ILE A 51 -9.17 -8.31 -4.37
N ASN A 52 -8.86 -9.45 -5.02
CA ASN A 52 -7.59 -9.77 -5.68
C ASN A 52 -6.38 -9.95 -4.75
N LEU A 53 -6.58 -10.01 -3.44
CA LEU A 53 -5.48 -10.16 -2.48
C LEU A 53 -4.90 -11.58 -2.42
N GLN A 54 -5.57 -12.57 -3.05
CA GLN A 54 -5.12 -13.95 -3.15
C GLN A 54 -3.97 -14.18 -4.15
N TYR A 55 -3.62 -13.18 -4.97
CA TYR A 55 -2.64 -13.35 -6.03
C TYR A 55 -1.24 -12.84 -5.63
N GLU A 56 -0.22 -13.62 -6.00
CA GLU A 56 1.19 -13.21 -5.82
C GLU A 56 1.57 -12.00 -6.68
N SER A 57 0.96 -11.86 -7.85
CA SER A 57 1.13 -10.67 -8.71
C SER A 57 0.72 -9.40 -7.98
N THR A 58 -0.39 -9.43 -7.22
CA THR A 58 -0.83 -8.29 -6.41
C THR A 58 0.16 -7.97 -5.30
N TRP A 59 0.75 -8.98 -4.64
CA TRP A 59 1.85 -8.75 -3.71
C TRP A 59 3.04 -8.07 -4.41
N TRP A 60 3.52 -8.63 -5.52
CA TRP A 60 4.63 -8.07 -6.29
C TRP A 60 4.39 -6.61 -6.69
N HIS A 61 3.18 -6.29 -7.13
CA HIS A 61 2.78 -4.93 -7.49
C HIS A 61 2.81 -3.94 -6.31
N LEU A 62 2.54 -4.44 -5.09
CA LEU A 62 2.61 -3.64 -3.87
C LEU A 62 4.02 -3.43 -3.35
N VAL A 63 4.92 -4.40 -3.53
CA VAL A 63 6.27 -4.35 -2.95
C VAL A 63 7.38 -3.96 -3.94
N SER A 64 7.08 -3.87 -5.23
CA SER A 64 8.08 -3.52 -6.25
C SER A 64 8.20 -2.02 -6.49
N ARG A 65 9.30 -1.58 -7.09
CA ARG A 65 9.41 -0.24 -7.69
C ARG A 65 8.42 -0.09 -8.84
N HIS A 66 7.89 1.11 -9.03
CA HIS A 66 7.08 1.44 -10.20
C HIS A 66 7.97 1.56 -11.43
N GLU A 67 7.98 0.54 -12.27
CA GLU A 67 8.67 0.55 -13.56
C GLU A 67 7.68 0.34 -14.71
N MET A 68 7.91 0.99 -15.85
CA MET A 68 7.12 0.74 -17.05
C MET A 68 7.49 -0.63 -17.64
N GLY A 69 6.53 -1.54 -17.77
CA GLY A 69 6.73 -2.87 -18.35
C GLY A 69 5.90 -3.96 -17.67
N ARG A 70 6.11 -5.23 -18.07
CA ARG A 70 5.50 -6.39 -17.41
C ARG A 70 5.97 -6.50 -15.96
N GLU A 71 5.18 -7.16 -15.12
CA GLU A 71 5.55 -7.50 -13.74
C GLU A 71 6.91 -8.19 -13.72
N LYS A 72 7.84 -7.62 -12.94
CA LYS A 72 9.19 -8.11 -12.84
C LYS A 72 9.41 -8.76 -11.47
N MET A 73 9.39 -10.09 -11.44
CA MET A 73 9.45 -10.90 -10.22
C MET A 73 10.90 -11.24 -9.82
N ASN A 74 11.73 -10.21 -9.61
CA ASN A 74 13.10 -10.39 -9.14
C ASN A 74 13.36 -9.49 -7.93
N PRO A 75 13.55 -10.07 -6.72
CA PRO A 75 13.79 -9.30 -5.52
C PRO A 75 15.00 -8.36 -5.61
N LEU A 76 16.07 -8.80 -6.29
CA LEU A 76 17.33 -8.05 -6.34
C LEU A 76 17.24 -6.73 -7.09
N THR A 77 16.35 -6.66 -8.08
CA THR A 77 16.28 -5.50 -8.98
C THR A 77 15.00 -4.69 -8.78
N HIS A 78 13.93 -5.32 -8.28
CA HIS A 78 12.61 -4.68 -8.27
C HIS A 78 12.06 -4.43 -6.88
N LEU A 79 12.51 -5.14 -5.84
CA LEU A 79 11.96 -4.96 -4.50
C LEU A 79 12.24 -3.54 -3.99
N ASP A 80 11.19 -2.90 -3.48
CA ASP A 80 11.26 -1.60 -2.83
C ASP A 80 11.08 -1.79 -1.32
N LEU A 81 12.18 -1.67 -0.57
CA LEU A 81 12.19 -1.87 0.88
C LEU A 81 11.26 -0.89 1.62
N GLU A 82 11.06 0.32 1.08
CA GLU A 82 10.17 1.30 1.68
C GLU A 82 8.69 0.93 1.52
N ARG A 83 8.36 0.20 0.44
CA ARG A 83 7.02 -0.37 0.24
C ARG A 83 6.85 -1.65 1.06
N VAL A 84 7.85 -2.53 1.07
CA VAL A 84 7.88 -3.76 1.88
C VAL A 84 7.60 -3.45 3.34
N LYS A 85 8.36 -2.51 3.93
CA LYS A 85 8.23 -2.21 5.36
C LYS A 85 6.86 -1.63 5.74
N ARG A 86 6.12 -1.06 4.77
CA ARG A 86 4.81 -0.42 5.01
C ARG A 86 3.61 -1.32 4.74
N LEU A 87 3.78 -2.60 4.42
CA LEU A 87 2.63 -3.53 4.30
C LEU A 87 1.73 -3.57 5.56
N PRO A 88 2.27 -3.53 6.79
CA PRO A 88 1.42 -3.46 7.98
C PRO A 88 0.68 -2.12 8.10
N LEU A 89 1.34 -1.01 7.76
CA LEU A 89 0.66 0.30 7.67
C LEU A 89 -0.47 0.26 6.62
N LEU A 90 -0.25 -0.35 5.46
CA LEU A 90 -1.30 -0.53 4.44
C LEU A 90 -2.53 -1.23 5.04
N LYS A 91 -2.34 -2.33 5.79
CA LYS A 91 -3.44 -3.01 6.50
C LYS A 91 -4.21 -2.04 7.40
N GLN A 92 -3.50 -1.31 8.26
CA GLN A 92 -4.12 -0.39 9.21
C GLN A 92 -4.89 0.74 8.52
N VAL A 93 -4.35 1.26 7.42
CA VAL A 93 -5.01 2.28 6.60
C VAL A 93 -6.28 1.75 5.95
N LEU A 94 -6.23 0.55 5.36
CA LEU A 94 -7.41 -0.05 4.71
C LEU A 94 -8.52 -0.33 5.71
N LEU A 95 -8.19 -0.77 6.92
CA LEU A 95 -9.15 -1.02 7.99
C LEU A 95 -9.69 0.26 8.66
N GLY A 96 -9.11 1.42 8.35
CA GLY A 96 -9.50 2.70 8.95
C GLY A 96 -8.91 2.98 10.33
N ASN A 97 -7.93 2.19 10.76
CA ASN A 97 -7.25 2.32 12.06
C ASN A 97 -6.19 3.44 12.08
N VAL A 98 -6.00 4.13 10.95
CA VAL A 98 -5.11 5.30 10.83
C VAL A 98 -5.88 6.46 10.23
N ALA A 99 -5.67 7.66 10.76
CA ALA A 99 -6.26 8.87 10.21
C ALA A 99 -5.81 9.10 8.77
N ALA A 100 -6.77 9.31 7.87
CA ALA A 100 -6.51 9.55 6.45
C ALA A 100 -7.52 10.56 5.88
N ASP A 101 -7.09 11.35 4.90
CA ASP A 101 -7.99 12.14 4.07
C ASP A 101 -8.34 11.34 2.81
N VAL A 102 -9.63 11.24 2.49
CA VAL A 102 -10.15 10.47 1.37
C VAL A 102 -10.47 11.40 0.20
N TYR A 103 -9.93 11.07 -0.96
CA TYR A 103 -10.14 11.78 -2.21
C TYR A 103 -10.68 10.83 -3.28
N LYS A 104 -11.54 11.33 -4.17
CA LYS A 104 -12.06 10.56 -5.31
C LYS A 104 -11.73 11.24 -6.63
N GLN A 105 -11.33 10.44 -7.61
CA GLN A 105 -11.22 10.85 -9.01
C GLN A 105 -12.27 10.13 -9.82
N THR A 106 -12.96 10.87 -10.68
CA THR A 106 -13.90 10.33 -11.66
C THR A 106 -13.26 10.29 -13.04
N ASN A 107 -13.56 9.26 -13.82
CA ASN A 107 -13.14 9.20 -15.22
C ASN A 107 -14.00 10.12 -16.10
N LYS A 108 -13.64 10.23 -17.39
CA LYS A 108 -14.38 11.03 -18.39
C LYS A 108 -15.87 10.64 -18.54
N LYS A 109 -16.28 9.47 -18.04
CA LYS A 109 -17.67 8.97 -18.06
C LYS A 109 -18.41 9.22 -16.74
N GLY A 110 -17.83 9.99 -15.81
CA GLY A 110 -18.43 10.32 -14.52
C GLY A 110 -18.41 9.19 -13.48
N LYS A 111 -17.78 8.04 -13.78
CA LYS A 111 -17.66 6.93 -12.82
C LYS A 111 -16.43 7.12 -11.94
N ILE A 112 -16.51 6.69 -10.68
CA ILE A 112 -15.34 6.66 -9.77
C ILE A 112 -14.28 5.76 -10.40
N ASP A 113 -13.10 6.33 -10.63
CA ASP A 113 -11.95 5.64 -11.19
C ASP A 113 -10.97 5.26 -10.06
N VAL A 114 -10.64 6.23 -9.22
CA VAL A 114 -9.66 6.06 -8.13
C VAL A 114 -10.18 6.65 -6.84
N VAL A 115 -10.11 5.89 -5.76
CA VAL A 115 -10.21 6.39 -4.39
C VAL A 115 -8.79 6.47 -3.82
N GLN A 116 -8.40 7.63 -3.32
CA GLN A 116 -7.05 7.90 -2.84
C GLN A 116 -7.11 8.26 -1.37
N LEU A 117 -6.36 7.52 -0.58
CA LEU A 117 -6.16 7.78 0.83
C LEU A 117 -4.82 8.48 0.98
N VAL A 118 -4.86 9.68 1.55
CA VAL A 118 -3.68 10.47 1.89
C VAL A 118 -3.47 10.37 3.39
N ILE A 119 -2.35 9.80 3.79
CA ILE A 119 -1.99 9.58 5.19
C ILE A 119 -0.71 10.38 5.43
N ASP A 120 -0.64 11.08 6.55
CA ASP A 120 0.54 11.83 6.97
C ASP A 120 1.04 11.32 8.33
N PRO A 121 1.53 10.07 8.40
CA PRO A 121 2.16 9.57 9.61
C PRO A 121 3.48 10.30 9.83
N LYS A 122 3.61 11.03 10.95
CA LYS A 122 4.89 11.61 11.40
C LYS A 122 5.60 12.48 10.34
N ASN A 123 4.84 13.24 9.54
CA ASN A 123 5.32 14.09 8.43
C ASN A 123 5.86 13.33 7.20
N GLU A 124 5.61 12.01 7.10
CA GLU A 124 5.92 11.22 5.92
C GLU A 124 4.64 10.89 5.15
N ASN A 125 4.40 11.56 4.02
CA ASN A 125 3.20 11.25 3.25
C ASN A 125 3.21 9.79 2.76
N TYR A 126 2.10 9.10 2.95
CA TYR A 126 1.84 7.77 2.41
C TYR A 126 0.54 7.81 1.60
N LEU A 127 0.57 7.24 0.40
CA LEU A 127 -0.56 7.22 -0.52
C LEU A 127 -1.02 5.78 -0.74
N VAL A 128 -2.32 5.53 -0.58
CA VAL A 128 -2.97 4.29 -0.99
C VAL A 128 -3.99 4.61 -2.08
N LEU A 129 -3.88 3.92 -3.22
CA LEU A 129 -4.74 4.09 -4.37
C LEU A 129 -5.59 2.85 -4.52
N LEU A 130 -6.90 3.02 -4.45
CA LEU A 130 -7.89 1.97 -4.70
C LEU A 130 -8.60 2.23 -6.03
N GLY A 131 -8.86 1.16 -6.76
CA GLY A 131 -9.79 1.16 -7.88
C GLY A 131 -11.12 0.59 -7.44
N LEU A 132 -12.20 1.01 -8.09
CA LEU A 132 -13.53 0.43 -7.90
C LEU A 132 -13.83 -0.50 -9.09
N VAL A 133 -14.10 -1.78 -8.81
CA VAL A 133 -14.52 -2.78 -9.80
C VAL A 133 -15.85 -3.34 -9.33
N GLY A 134 -16.94 -3.01 -10.04
CA GLY A 134 -18.28 -3.27 -9.52
C GLY A 134 -18.53 -2.47 -8.23
N ASN A 135 -18.83 -3.19 -7.14
CA ASN A 135 -19.01 -2.61 -5.80
C ASN A 135 -17.86 -2.99 -4.85
N GLU A 136 -16.71 -3.40 -5.38
CA GLU A 136 -15.58 -3.87 -4.60
C GLU A 136 -14.33 -3.04 -4.89
N TYR A 137 -13.43 -2.95 -3.92
CA TYR A 137 -12.15 -2.29 -4.09
C TYR A 137 -11.06 -3.26 -4.56
N ILE A 138 -10.19 -2.76 -5.43
CA ILE A 138 -8.89 -3.35 -5.72
C ILE A 138 -7.79 -2.39 -5.30
N ILE A 139 -6.66 -2.90 -4.80
CA ILE A 139 -5.51 -2.05 -4.52
C ILE A 139 -4.75 -1.80 -5.82
N ARG A 140 -4.79 -0.55 -6.32
CA ARG A 140 -4.01 -0.13 -7.50
C ARG A 140 -2.57 0.17 -7.15
N SER A 141 -2.30 0.70 -5.97
CA SER A 141 -0.94 0.88 -5.47
C SER A 141 -0.93 1.38 -4.03
N ALA A 142 0.23 1.29 -3.38
CA ALA A 142 0.47 1.95 -2.10
C ALA A 142 1.97 2.25 -1.96
N TYR A 143 2.34 3.51 -1.66
CA TYR A 143 3.74 3.95 -1.64
C TYR A 143 3.95 5.23 -0.81
N PRO A 144 5.15 5.40 -0.22
CA PRO A 144 5.56 6.69 0.35
C PRO A 144 5.65 7.76 -0.74
N SER A 145 5.20 8.96 -0.45
CA SER A 145 5.11 10.05 -1.42
C SER A 145 5.70 11.34 -0.85
N ASP A 146 5.99 12.29 -1.72
CA ASP A 146 6.40 13.64 -1.32
C ASP A 146 5.21 14.60 -1.26
N SER A 147 5.42 15.76 -0.65
CA SER A 147 4.39 16.80 -0.53
C SER A 147 3.92 17.32 -1.89
N ASN A 148 4.79 17.34 -2.90
CA ASN A 148 4.48 17.85 -4.23
C ASN A 148 3.45 16.95 -4.93
N TYR A 149 3.65 15.64 -4.85
CA TYR A 149 2.77 14.65 -5.43
C TYR A 149 1.45 14.57 -4.66
N VAL A 150 1.48 14.65 -3.32
CA VAL A 150 0.23 14.78 -2.53
C VAL A 150 -0.55 16.02 -2.93
N ASN A 151 0.10 17.17 -3.08
CA ASN A 151 -0.56 18.39 -3.54
C ASN A 151 -1.16 18.24 -4.95
N LYS A 152 -0.49 17.50 -5.83
CA LYS A 152 -1.00 17.18 -7.18
C LYS A 152 -2.24 16.28 -7.10
N VAL A 153 -2.26 15.31 -6.20
CA VAL A 153 -3.45 14.49 -5.91
C VAL A 153 -4.60 15.36 -5.42
N LYS A 154 -4.37 16.20 -4.41
CA LYS A 154 -5.37 17.10 -3.84
C LYS A 154 -5.98 18.06 -4.88
N LYS A 155 -5.19 18.53 -5.85
CA LYS A 155 -5.65 19.41 -6.94
C LYS A 155 -6.46 18.69 -8.02
N ARG A 156 -6.24 17.39 -8.23
CA ARG A 156 -6.87 16.61 -9.31
C ARG A 156 -8.07 15.79 -8.86
N SER A 157 -8.28 15.70 -7.56
CA SER A 157 -9.28 14.85 -6.94
C SER A 157 -10.22 15.69 -6.09
N VAL A 158 -11.44 15.20 -5.90
CA VAL A 158 -12.41 15.82 -5.00
C VAL A 158 -12.22 15.22 -3.61
N PHE A 159 -12.04 16.07 -2.60
CA PHE A 159 -12.06 15.64 -1.20
C PHE A 159 -13.46 15.15 -0.83
N THR A 160 -13.57 13.97 -0.22
CA THR A 160 -14.87 13.38 0.10
C THR A 160 -15.12 13.21 1.59
N SER A 161 -14.11 12.77 2.35
CA SER A 161 -14.29 12.46 3.77
C SER A 161 -12.94 12.34 4.48
N LYS A 162 -12.99 12.19 5.80
CA LYS A 162 -11.84 11.84 6.62
C LYS A 162 -12.11 10.52 7.33
N ILE A 163 -11.07 9.70 7.44
CA ILE A 163 -11.01 8.58 8.35
C ILE A 163 -10.43 9.10 9.67
N ARG A 164 -11.09 8.76 10.77
CA ARG A 164 -10.71 9.08 12.14
C ARG A 164 -10.92 7.79 12.96
N PRO A 165 -9.84 7.16 13.46
CA PRO A 165 -9.92 5.98 14.32
C PRO A 165 -10.62 6.28 15.65
#